data_AF-A0A813C6X7-F1
#
_entry.id   AF-A0A813C6X7-F1
#
_cell.length_a   1.000
_cell.length_b   1.000
_cell.length_c   1.000
_cell.angle_alpha   90.00
_cell.angle_beta   90.00
_cell.angle_gamma   90.00
#
_symmetry.space_group_name_H-M   'P 1'
#
loop_
_entity.id
_entity.type
_entity.pdbx_description
1 polymer ?
#
loop_
_entity_poly.entity_id
_entity_poly.type
_entity_poly.pdbx_seq_one_letter_code
_entity_poly.pdbx_strand_id
1 'polypeptide(L)'
;MDWEAISDDVLRETDVAYEQELQINPYSVRLWCAYVKAKAEAPRAVRYLIYERAVKELPGSYKLWHAYLQLRMSSVKGASVLDAEYEAANNAFERALVFLHKMPRIWLEYIEFLMKQKKITRARRALDSALRSLPITQHSRIWELYVKFIKDGEVPKETALCAFRRYLMLEPDHVEIYIAYLRTIGRYDEAAQKLAGVVDDEDFSSMEGKTRHQLWMDLCDLVSKHPADIKSLNIESIIRSGIRQFTDEVGRLWISLGDHFIRLGQFEKARDIYEEAMTTVSTVHDFSLIFEA
;
A
#
# COMPACT_ATOMS: atom_id res chain seq x y z
N MET A 1 26.66 -17.96 27.57
CA MET A 1 27.67 -17.80 26.51
C MET A 1 28.38 -16.51 26.81
N ASP A 2 29.66 -16.65 27.12
CA ASP A 2 30.45 -15.79 27.98
C ASP A 2 30.75 -14.43 27.34
N TRP A 3 30.10 -13.39 27.88
CA TRP A 3 30.26 -12.01 27.42
C TRP A 3 31.61 -11.39 27.82
N GLU A 4 32.26 -11.92 28.85
CA GLU A 4 33.54 -11.43 29.37
C GLU A 4 34.73 -11.94 28.56
N ALA A 5 34.68 -13.16 28.03
CA ALA A 5 35.78 -13.75 27.26
C ALA A 5 35.99 -13.09 25.88
N ILE A 6 34.97 -12.40 25.35
CA ILE A 6 35.06 -11.64 24.10
C ILE A 6 35.67 -10.24 24.36
N SER A 7 35.71 -9.77 25.61
CA SER A 7 36.19 -8.43 25.95
C SER A 7 37.71 -8.30 25.80
N ASP A 8 38.48 -9.33 26.14
CA ASP A 8 39.94 -9.23 26.23
C ASP A 8 40.67 -9.48 24.91
N ASP A 9 40.10 -10.25 23.97
CA ASP A 9 40.76 -10.61 22.70
C ASP A 9 40.53 -9.57 21.57
N VAL A 10 39.85 -8.46 21.88
CA VAL A 10 39.34 -7.49 20.89
C VAL A 10 40.11 -6.17 20.84
N LEU A 11 41.04 -5.92 21.78
CA LEU A 11 41.90 -4.75 21.77
C LEU A 11 43.20 -5.02 20.99
N ARG A 12 43.12 -5.10 19.66
CA ARG A 12 44.34 -5.01 18.84
C ARG A 12 44.87 -3.58 18.97
N GLU A 13 46.18 -3.36 18.87
CA GLU A 13 46.81 -2.02 18.99
C GLU A 13 46.15 -0.93 18.10
N THR A 14 45.54 -1.34 16.98
CA THR A 14 44.74 -0.46 16.11
C THR A 14 43.49 0.13 16.77
N ASP A 15 42.88 -0.55 17.74
CA ASP A 15 41.72 -0.08 18.48
C ASP A 15 42.09 1.05 19.43
N VAL A 16 43.26 0.96 20.07
CA VAL A 16 43.72 1.94 21.06
C VAL A 16 43.83 3.33 20.46
N ALA A 17 44.34 3.45 19.23
CA ALA A 17 44.44 4.73 18.53
C ALA A 17 43.06 5.36 18.28
N TYR A 18 42.10 4.57 17.77
CA TYR A 18 40.74 5.05 17.54
C TYR A 18 40.01 5.34 18.85
N GLU A 19 40.22 4.54 19.91
CA GLU A 19 39.60 4.75 21.21
C GLU A 19 40.14 6.01 21.91
N GLN A 20 41.43 6.30 21.80
CA GLN A 20 42.01 7.55 22.29
C GLN A 20 41.44 8.77 21.54
N GLU A 21 41.34 8.68 20.21
CA GLU A 21 40.75 9.75 19.41
C GLU A 21 39.24 9.93 19.69
N LEU A 22 38.52 8.84 19.97
CA LEU A 22 37.09 8.86 20.32
C LEU A 22 36.85 9.41 21.72
N GLN A 23 37.77 9.20 22.67
CA GLN A 23 37.72 9.85 23.99
C GLN A 23 37.86 11.37 23.87
N ILE A 24 38.73 11.84 22.97
CA ILE A 24 38.94 13.26 22.73
C ILE A 24 37.76 13.86 21.94
N ASN A 25 37.27 13.15 20.92
CA ASN A 25 36.19 13.62 20.05
C ASN A 25 35.04 12.59 19.89
N PRO A 26 34.19 12.41 20.91
CA PRO A 26 33.12 11.39 20.89
C PRO A 26 32.08 11.62 19.78
N TYR A 27 31.85 12.88 19.40
CA TYR A 27 30.79 13.27 18.47
C TYR A 27 31.20 13.25 16.99
N SER A 28 32.41 12.77 16.66
CA SER A 28 32.90 12.74 15.27
C SER A 28 32.37 11.54 14.50
N VAL A 29 31.34 11.77 13.65
CA VAL A 29 30.79 10.72 12.76
C VAL A 29 31.86 10.13 11.84
N ARG A 30 32.85 10.92 11.40
CA ARG A 30 33.91 10.45 10.48
C ARG A 30 34.79 9.41 11.16
N LEU A 31 35.15 9.65 12.42
CA LEU A 31 35.99 8.77 13.21
C LEU A 31 35.29 7.43 13.48
N TRP A 32 34.03 7.47 13.90
CA TRP A 32 33.21 6.26 14.03
C TRP A 32 33.08 5.49 12.72
N CYS A 33 32.86 6.17 11.59
CA CYS A 33 32.80 5.53 10.28
C CYS A 33 34.14 4.88 9.90
N ALA A 34 35.26 5.53 10.17
CA ALA A 34 36.60 5.00 9.89
C ALA A 34 36.88 3.77 10.77
N TYR A 35 36.52 3.85 12.05
CA TYR A 35 36.70 2.77 13.01
C TYR A 35 35.93 1.51 12.60
N VAL A 36 34.67 1.66 12.20
CA VAL A 36 33.89 0.51 11.70
C VAL A 36 34.46 -0.06 10.40
N LYS A 37 34.93 0.78 9.48
CA LYS A 37 35.57 0.32 8.24
C LYS A 37 36.85 -0.48 8.52
N ALA A 38 37.68 -0.01 9.45
CA ALA A 38 38.88 -0.73 9.87
C ALA A 38 38.54 -2.10 10.46
N LYS A 39 37.36 -2.24 11.10
CA LYS A 39 36.85 -3.49 11.66
C LYS A 39 35.86 -4.24 10.76
N ALA A 40 35.88 -4.00 9.45
CA ALA A 40 34.96 -4.65 8.52
C ALA A 40 35.07 -6.18 8.51
N GLU A 41 36.29 -6.72 8.69
CA GLU A 41 36.59 -8.16 8.71
C GLU A 41 36.39 -8.82 10.09
N ALA A 42 36.10 -8.04 11.13
CA ALA A 42 35.96 -8.55 12.48
C ALA A 42 34.67 -9.39 12.66
N PRO A 43 34.63 -10.27 13.69
CA PRO A 43 33.41 -11.01 14.04
C PRO A 43 32.20 -10.09 14.20
N ARG A 44 31.01 -10.60 13.84
CA ARG A 44 29.75 -9.83 13.83
C ARG A 44 29.47 -9.17 15.19
N ALA A 45 29.71 -9.90 16.29
CA ALA A 45 29.51 -9.41 17.65
C ALA A 45 30.31 -8.14 17.96
N VAL A 46 31.59 -8.09 17.55
CA VAL A 46 32.47 -6.92 17.74
C VAL A 46 31.95 -5.72 16.95
N ARG A 47 31.57 -5.93 15.69
CA ARG A 47 30.99 -4.86 14.86
C ARG A 47 29.72 -4.28 15.46
N TYR A 48 28.86 -5.13 16.04
CA TYR A 48 27.66 -4.69 16.72
C TYR A 48 27.95 -3.84 17.95
N LEU A 49 28.93 -4.23 18.77
CA LEU A 49 29.32 -3.47 19.96
C LEU A 49 29.79 -2.06 19.58
N ILE A 50 30.60 -1.95 18.54
CA ILE A 50 31.10 -0.65 18.04
C ILE A 50 29.92 0.23 17.58
N TYR A 51 28.97 -0.33 16.82
CA TYR A 51 27.80 0.41 16.39
C TYR A 51 26.87 0.82 17.54
N GLU A 52 26.65 -0.05 18.53
CA GLU A 52 25.85 0.28 19.72
C GLU A 52 26.47 1.43 20.52
N ARG A 53 27.81 1.42 20.67
CA ARG A 53 28.54 2.55 21.26
C ARG A 53 28.38 3.82 20.43
N ALA A 54 28.61 3.73 19.12
CA ALA A 54 28.54 4.88 18.21
C ALA A 54 27.14 5.53 18.20
N VAL A 55 26.09 4.72 18.20
CA VAL A 55 24.70 5.17 18.21
C VAL A 55 24.31 5.82 19.53
N LYS A 56 24.86 5.34 20.65
CA LYS A 56 24.61 5.93 21.98
C LYS A 56 25.17 7.35 22.07
N GLU A 57 26.38 7.57 21.54
CA GLU A 57 27.02 8.88 21.50
C GLU A 57 26.39 9.80 20.43
N LEU A 58 25.98 9.24 19.29
CA LEU A 58 25.46 9.98 18.14
C LEU A 58 24.11 9.43 17.64
N PRO A 59 23.03 9.63 18.42
CA PRO A 59 21.71 9.09 18.07
C PRO A 59 21.10 9.71 16.80
N GLY A 60 21.52 10.92 16.42
CA GLY A 60 21.01 11.62 15.22
C GLY A 60 21.74 11.27 13.90
N SER A 61 22.78 10.44 13.94
CA SER A 61 23.58 10.17 12.73
C SER A 61 22.91 9.14 11.82
N TYR A 62 22.26 9.62 10.75
CA TYR A 62 21.64 8.77 9.73
C TYR A 62 22.63 7.75 9.13
N LYS A 63 23.88 8.16 8.87
CA LYS A 63 24.88 7.30 8.21
C LYS A 63 25.24 6.09 9.08
N LEU A 64 25.43 6.31 10.38
CA LEU A 64 25.77 5.25 11.33
C LEU A 64 24.60 4.28 11.51
N TRP A 65 23.40 4.83 11.72
CA TRP A 65 22.18 4.02 11.82
C TRP A 65 21.90 3.21 10.57
N HIS A 66 21.97 3.82 9.39
CA HIS A 66 21.72 3.10 8.14
C HIS A 66 22.73 1.97 7.93
N ALA A 67 24.02 2.22 8.14
CA ALA A 67 25.05 1.18 8.02
C ALA A 67 24.84 0.06 9.05
N TYR A 68 24.47 0.40 10.28
CA TYR A 68 24.17 -0.56 11.34
C TYR A 68 22.96 -1.45 10.99
N LEU A 69 21.87 -0.85 10.52
CA LEU A 69 20.66 -1.56 10.10
C LEU A 69 20.92 -2.48 8.91
N GLN A 70 21.72 -2.04 7.94
CA GLN A 70 22.14 -2.86 6.80
C GLN A 70 22.99 -4.05 7.23
N LEU A 71 23.90 -3.87 8.20
CA LEU A 71 24.66 -4.97 8.78
C LEU A 71 23.73 -5.97 9.48
N ARG A 72 22.75 -5.50 10.27
CA ARG A 72 21.76 -6.35 10.92
C ARG A 72 20.92 -7.12 9.89
N MET A 73 20.39 -6.45 8.88
CA MET A 73 19.60 -7.09 7.82
C MET A 73 20.41 -8.13 7.03
N SER A 74 21.66 -7.84 6.67
CA SER A 74 22.51 -8.81 5.95
C SER A 74 22.81 -10.06 6.77
N SER A 75 22.90 -9.93 8.09
CA SER A 75 23.12 -11.06 9.00
C SER A 75 21.88 -11.97 9.07
N VAL A 76 20.72 -11.35 9.08
CA VAL A 76 19.42 -12.01 9.20
C VAL A 76 18.99 -12.72 7.91
N LYS A 77 19.54 -12.38 6.74
CA LYS A 77 19.17 -13.00 5.44
C LYS A 77 19.35 -14.53 5.36
N GLY A 78 20.17 -15.13 6.23
CA GLY A 78 20.39 -16.58 6.27
C GLY A 78 19.73 -17.29 7.46
N ALA A 79 19.05 -16.54 8.33
CA ALA A 79 18.44 -17.05 9.56
C ALA A 79 16.95 -17.36 9.35
N SER A 80 16.36 -18.17 10.22
CA SER A 80 14.92 -18.43 10.21
C SER A 80 14.16 -17.22 10.77
N VAL A 81 12.96 -16.96 10.28
CA VAL A 81 12.12 -15.79 10.65
C VAL A 81 11.80 -15.74 12.16
N LEU A 82 11.86 -16.88 12.86
CA LEU A 82 11.61 -17.00 14.29
C LEU A 82 12.85 -16.74 15.16
N ASP A 83 14.03 -16.55 14.57
CA ASP A 83 15.26 -16.39 15.32
C ASP A 83 15.31 -15.05 16.06
N ALA A 84 15.97 -15.05 17.23
CA ALA A 84 16.15 -13.86 18.05
C ALA A 84 16.86 -12.70 17.31
N GLU A 85 17.62 -13.01 16.26
CA GLU A 85 18.30 -12.02 15.43
C GLU A 85 17.32 -11.13 14.64
N TYR A 86 16.17 -11.67 14.19
CA TYR A 86 15.12 -10.88 13.54
C TYR A 86 14.51 -9.87 14.53
N GLU A 87 14.29 -10.30 15.77
CA GLU A 87 13.72 -9.44 16.80
C GLU A 87 14.73 -8.37 17.25
N ALA A 88 16.02 -8.71 17.36
CA ALA A 88 17.08 -7.75 17.59
C ALA A 88 17.19 -6.70 16.47
N ALA A 89 17.03 -7.12 15.20
CA ALA A 89 16.97 -6.20 14.07
C ALA A 89 15.74 -5.29 14.14
N ASN A 90 14.55 -5.83 14.44
CA ASN A 90 13.33 -5.03 14.63
C ASN A 90 13.51 -3.98 15.74
N ASN A 91 14.09 -4.37 16.88
CA ASN A 91 14.36 -3.46 17.99
C ASN A 91 15.40 -2.38 17.62
N ALA A 92 16.37 -2.71 16.77
CA ALA A 92 17.30 -1.72 16.23
C ALA A 92 16.59 -0.70 15.32
N PHE A 93 15.66 -1.14 14.47
CA PHE A 93 14.84 -0.24 13.65
C PHE A 93 13.97 0.67 14.51
N GLU A 94 13.28 0.14 15.51
CA GLU A 94 12.42 0.95 16.39
C GLU A 94 13.22 2.01 17.16
N ARG A 95 14.41 1.66 17.67
CA ARG A 95 15.32 2.65 18.28
C ARG A 95 15.81 3.70 17.29
N ALA A 96 16.17 3.29 16.07
CA ALA A 96 16.58 4.22 15.02
C ALA A 96 15.48 5.23 14.71
N LEU A 97 14.23 4.76 14.64
CA LEU A 97 13.07 5.57 14.30
C LEU A 97 12.69 6.56 15.41
N VAL A 98 13.01 6.30 16.68
CA VAL A 98 12.83 7.30 17.75
C VAL A 98 13.59 8.59 17.45
N PHE A 99 14.81 8.49 16.94
CA PHE A 99 15.65 9.65 16.65
C PHE A 99 15.55 10.13 15.20
N LEU A 100 15.30 9.23 14.25
CA LEU A 100 15.31 9.49 12.80
C LEU A 100 13.93 9.42 12.15
N HIS A 101 12.85 9.67 12.91
CA HIS A 101 11.47 9.55 12.43
C HIS A 101 11.15 10.37 11.16
N LYS A 102 11.90 11.46 10.90
CA LYS A 102 11.72 12.32 9.72
C LYS A 102 12.32 11.75 8.42
N MET A 103 13.04 10.63 8.48
CA MET A 103 13.75 10.06 7.33
C MET A 103 12.93 8.94 6.67
N PRO A 104 12.37 9.13 5.45
CA PRO A 104 11.49 8.14 4.83
C PRO A 104 12.17 6.81 4.53
N ARG A 105 13.45 6.83 4.16
CA ARG A 105 14.17 5.63 3.73
C ARG A 105 14.25 4.54 4.80
N ILE A 106 14.41 4.93 6.08
CA ILE A 106 14.44 3.96 7.19
C ILE A 106 13.06 3.33 7.37
N TRP A 107 11.98 4.11 7.23
CA TRP A 107 10.62 3.60 7.27
C TRP A 107 10.35 2.59 6.14
N LEU A 108 10.74 2.91 4.90
CA LEU A 108 10.55 2.00 3.76
C LEU A 108 11.29 0.68 3.98
N GLU A 109 12.58 0.73 4.36
CA GLU A 109 13.38 -0.46 4.65
C GLU A 109 12.79 -1.29 5.81
N TYR A 110 12.29 -0.62 6.86
CA TYR A 110 11.67 -1.29 8.00
C TYR A 110 10.34 -1.98 7.62
N ILE A 111 9.47 -1.30 6.86
CA ILE A 111 8.18 -1.84 6.43
C ILE A 111 8.41 -3.04 5.52
N GLU A 112 9.30 -2.96 4.53
CA GLU A 112 9.65 -4.08 3.66
C GLU A 112 10.21 -5.27 4.47
N PHE A 113 11.03 -5.00 5.49
CA PHE A 113 11.56 -6.03 6.37
C PHE A 113 10.46 -6.72 7.20
N LEU A 114 9.48 -5.95 7.72
CA LEU A 114 8.34 -6.50 8.45
C LEU A 114 7.38 -7.29 7.53
N MET A 115 7.19 -6.84 6.29
CA MET A 115 6.38 -7.56 5.29
C MET A 115 6.98 -8.94 5.00
N LYS A 116 8.31 -9.04 4.88
CA LYS A 116 9.00 -10.33 4.72
C LYS A 116 8.81 -11.27 5.92
N GLN A 117 8.67 -10.73 7.13
CA GLN A 117 8.40 -11.49 8.34
C GLN A 117 6.92 -11.89 8.51
N LYS A 118 6.01 -11.38 7.67
CA LYS A 118 4.55 -11.57 7.80
C LYS A 118 3.97 -11.13 9.16
N LYS A 119 4.61 -10.16 9.83
CA LYS A 119 4.12 -9.58 11.09
C LYS A 119 3.11 -8.46 10.80
N ILE A 120 1.88 -8.82 10.46
CA ILE A 120 0.82 -7.92 9.97
C ILE A 120 0.54 -6.75 10.93
N THR A 121 0.37 -7.03 12.23
CA THR A 121 0.02 -6.01 13.23
C THR A 121 1.13 -4.99 13.43
N ARG A 122 2.39 -5.44 13.47
CA ARG A 122 3.56 -4.57 13.62
C ARG A 122 3.80 -3.76 12.34
N ALA A 123 3.68 -4.38 11.16
CA ALA A 123 3.77 -3.70 9.88
C ALA A 123 2.74 -2.57 9.78
N ARG A 124 1.47 -2.85 10.12
CA ARG A 124 0.42 -1.83 10.14
C ARG A 124 0.74 -0.66 11.08
N ARG A 125 1.15 -0.95 12.32
CA ARG A 125 1.53 0.10 13.28
C ARG A 125 2.71 0.93 12.78
N ALA A 126 3.69 0.30 12.12
CA ALA A 126 4.81 0.99 11.51
C ALA A 126 4.35 1.91 10.36
N LEU A 127 3.47 1.43 9.48
CA LEU A 127 2.87 2.22 8.39
C LEU A 127 2.07 3.42 8.92
N ASP A 128 1.22 3.22 9.93
CA ASP A 128 0.47 4.30 10.58
C ASP A 128 1.39 5.29 11.32
N SER A 129 2.50 4.82 11.88
CA SER A 129 3.50 5.69 12.50
C SER A 129 4.29 6.49 11.45
N ALA A 130 4.64 5.87 10.33
CA ALA A 130 5.34 6.51 9.22
C ALA A 130 4.52 7.69 8.69
N LEU A 131 3.23 7.47 8.40
CA LEU A 131 2.32 8.50 7.89
C LEU A 131 2.09 9.66 8.87
N ARG A 132 2.14 9.41 10.19
CA ARG A 132 2.08 10.48 11.21
C ARG A 132 3.38 11.28 11.32
N SER A 133 4.52 10.62 11.12
CA SER A 133 5.84 11.22 11.35
C SER A 133 6.43 11.94 10.13
N LEU A 134 5.99 11.58 8.93
CA LEU A 134 6.55 12.07 7.67
C LEU A 134 5.68 13.15 7.02
N PRO A 135 6.29 14.12 6.31
CA PRO A 135 5.56 15.11 5.53
C PRO A 135 4.70 14.48 4.43
N ILE A 136 3.61 15.16 4.08
CA ILE A 136 2.64 14.73 3.06
C ILE A 136 3.29 14.44 1.69
N THR A 137 4.36 15.16 1.33
CA THR A 137 5.09 14.96 0.06
C THR A 137 5.73 13.57 -0.09
N GLN A 138 5.89 12.83 1.01
CA GLN A 138 6.47 11.48 1.01
C GLN A 138 5.41 10.39 1.21
N HIS A 139 4.13 10.77 1.35
CA HIS A 139 3.06 9.81 1.61
C HIS A 139 2.82 8.90 0.40
N SER A 140 2.96 9.39 -0.82
CA SER A 140 2.78 8.60 -2.06
C SER A 140 3.57 7.29 -2.05
N ARG A 141 4.88 7.34 -1.74
CA ARG A 141 5.76 6.16 -1.67
C ARG A 141 5.35 5.16 -0.58
N ILE A 142 4.83 5.66 0.53
CA ILE A 142 4.37 4.83 1.66
C ILE A 142 3.05 4.16 1.29
N TRP A 143 2.16 4.89 0.62
CA TRP A 143 0.89 4.36 0.14
C TRP A 143 1.09 3.28 -0.92
N GLU A 144 2.05 3.41 -1.84
CA GLU A 144 2.41 2.34 -2.77
C GLU A 144 2.78 1.03 -2.05
N LEU A 145 3.61 1.12 -0.99
CA LEU A 145 3.93 -0.04 -0.15
C LEU A 145 2.72 -0.54 0.62
N TYR A 146 1.85 0.35 1.08
CA TYR A 146 0.66 -0.04 1.83
C TYR A 146 -0.37 -0.75 0.97
N VAL A 147 -0.55 -0.33 -0.28
CA VAL A 147 -1.37 -1.02 -1.27
C VAL A 147 -0.82 -2.41 -1.55
N LYS A 148 0.50 -2.55 -1.72
CA LYS A 148 1.15 -3.87 -1.87
C LYS A 148 0.86 -4.75 -0.65
N PHE A 149 1.06 -4.22 0.56
CA PHE A 149 0.77 -4.93 1.81
C PHE A 149 -0.70 -5.37 1.94
N ILE A 150 -1.63 -4.56 1.46
CA ILE A 150 -3.05 -4.91 1.44
C ILE A 150 -3.36 -6.00 0.38
N LYS A 151 -2.75 -5.90 -0.81
CA LYS A 151 -2.91 -6.89 -1.89
C LYS A 151 -2.38 -8.28 -1.52
N ASP A 152 -1.36 -8.35 -0.68
CA ASP A 152 -0.82 -9.62 -0.16
C ASP A 152 -1.85 -10.40 0.69
N GLY A 153 -3.00 -9.81 1.01
CA GLY A 153 -4.21 -10.54 1.44
C GLY A 153 -4.21 -10.98 2.91
N GLU A 154 -3.17 -10.65 3.65
CA GLU A 154 -3.02 -11.03 5.06
C GLU A 154 -3.67 -10.03 6.03
N VAL A 155 -4.20 -8.90 5.54
CA VAL A 155 -4.79 -7.84 6.36
C VAL A 155 -6.30 -8.03 6.52
N PRO A 156 -6.87 -7.84 7.73
CA PRO A 156 -8.32 -7.82 7.91
C PRO A 156 -9.01 -6.81 6.99
N LYS A 157 -10.10 -7.25 6.34
CA LYS A 157 -10.86 -6.49 5.34
C LYS A 157 -11.21 -5.09 5.81
N GLU A 158 -11.74 -4.94 7.02
CA GLU A 158 -12.14 -3.65 7.60
C GLU A 158 -10.97 -2.68 7.79
N THR A 159 -9.81 -3.21 8.16
CA THR A 159 -8.61 -2.39 8.36
C THR A 159 -8.11 -1.83 7.04
N ALA A 160 -8.16 -2.64 5.97
CA ALA A 160 -7.84 -2.18 4.63
C ALA A 160 -8.82 -1.11 4.15
N LEU A 161 -10.12 -1.23 4.45
CA LEU A 161 -11.11 -0.19 4.10
C LEU A 161 -10.82 1.13 4.80
N CYS A 162 -10.54 1.12 6.11
CA CYS A 162 -10.18 2.32 6.85
C CYS A 162 -8.92 2.98 6.30
N ALA A 163 -7.93 2.18 5.95
CA ALA A 163 -6.71 2.60 5.30
C ALA A 163 -6.97 3.33 3.97
N PHE A 164 -7.74 2.70 3.08
CA PHE A 164 -8.09 3.30 1.80
C PHE A 164 -8.96 4.55 1.93
N ARG A 165 -9.89 4.60 2.88
CA ARG A 165 -10.67 5.82 3.16
C ARG A 165 -9.77 7.00 3.53
N ARG A 166 -8.72 6.77 4.32
CA ARG A 166 -7.70 7.80 4.61
C ARG A 166 -6.89 8.16 3.38
N TYR A 167 -6.56 7.19 2.53
CA TYR A 167 -5.82 7.42 1.30
C TYR A 167 -6.58 8.33 0.33
N LEU A 168 -7.86 8.06 0.14
CA LEU A 168 -8.79 8.84 -0.70
C LEU A 168 -8.95 10.29 -0.25
N MET A 169 -8.74 10.59 1.04
CA MET A 169 -8.76 11.98 1.53
C MET A 169 -7.52 12.78 1.10
N LEU A 170 -6.41 12.10 0.81
CA LEU A 170 -5.13 12.74 0.45
C LEU A 170 -4.97 12.81 -1.07
N GLU A 171 -5.24 11.70 -1.76
CA GLU A 171 -5.09 11.58 -3.20
C GLU A 171 -6.39 10.99 -3.80
N PRO A 172 -7.32 11.85 -4.23
CA PRO A 172 -8.54 11.42 -4.91
C PRO A 172 -8.26 10.68 -6.23
N ASP A 173 -7.13 10.92 -6.87
CA ASP A 173 -6.81 10.33 -8.19
C ASP A 173 -6.69 8.80 -8.16
N HIS A 174 -6.42 8.22 -6.99
CA HIS A 174 -6.20 6.78 -6.83
C HIS A 174 -7.47 5.99 -6.44
N VAL A 175 -8.69 6.52 -6.68
CA VAL A 175 -9.94 5.77 -6.47
C VAL A 175 -9.96 4.47 -7.28
N GLU A 176 -9.29 4.48 -8.44
CA GLU A 176 -8.96 3.35 -9.33
C GLU A 176 -8.67 2.04 -8.57
N ILE A 177 -7.60 2.12 -7.80
CA ILE A 177 -7.01 1.03 -7.04
C ILE A 177 -7.94 0.56 -5.92
N TYR A 178 -8.67 1.50 -5.30
CA TYR A 178 -9.62 1.17 -4.26
C TYR A 178 -10.83 0.41 -4.80
N ILE A 179 -11.37 0.83 -5.95
CA ILE A 179 -12.48 0.13 -6.62
C ILE A 179 -12.05 -1.29 -6.99
N ALA A 180 -10.86 -1.45 -7.58
CA ALA A 180 -10.31 -2.76 -7.91
C ALA A 180 -10.19 -3.66 -6.67
N TYR A 181 -9.77 -3.11 -5.53
CA TYR A 181 -9.69 -3.84 -4.27
C TYR A 181 -11.08 -4.19 -3.69
N LEU A 182 -12.07 -3.30 -3.81
CA LEU A 182 -13.43 -3.60 -3.37
C LEU A 182 -14.06 -4.75 -4.18
N ARG A 183 -13.75 -4.81 -5.48
CA ARG A 183 -14.16 -5.92 -6.36
C ARG A 183 -13.57 -7.25 -5.90
N THR A 184 -12.31 -7.31 -5.46
CA THR A 184 -11.71 -8.56 -4.96
C THR A 184 -12.28 -9.01 -3.62
N ILE A 185 -12.69 -8.07 -2.76
CA ILE A 185 -13.37 -8.39 -1.48
C ILE A 185 -14.81 -8.87 -1.68
N GLY A 186 -15.45 -8.45 -2.78
CA GLY A 186 -16.88 -8.70 -3.05
C GLY A 186 -17.80 -7.68 -2.40
N ARG A 187 -17.33 -6.46 -2.10
CA ARG A 187 -18.19 -5.36 -1.62
C ARG A 187 -18.56 -4.44 -2.77
N TYR A 188 -19.50 -4.92 -3.58
CA TYR A 188 -19.90 -4.26 -4.83
C TYR A 188 -20.64 -2.93 -4.59
N ASP A 189 -21.37 -2.77 -3.48
CA ASP A 189 -22.14 -1.56 -3.19
C ASP A 189 -21.26 -0.33 -3.02
N GLU A 190 -20.20 -0.46 -2.20
CA GLU A 190 -19.25 0.62 -1.99
C GLU A 190 -18.44 0.90 -3.26
N ALA A 191 -18.15 -0.14 -4.05
CA ALA A 191 -17.46 0.01 -5.33
C ALA A 191 -18.31 0.80 -6.32
N ALA A 192 -19.60 0.46 -6.45
CA ALA A 192 -20.55 1.13 -7.31
C ALA A 192 -20.75 2.59 -6.89
N GLN A 193 -20.88 2.86 -5.59
CA GLN A 193 -21.05 4.24 -5.11
C GLN A 193 -19.82 5.11 -5.38
N LYS A 194 -18.62 4.55 -5.24
CA LYS A 194 -17.38 5.27 -5.55
C LYS A 194 -17.17 5.46 -7.05
N LEU A 195 -17.49 4.46 -7.86
CA LEU A 195 -17.49 4.58 -9.32
C LEU A 195 -18.48 5.64 -9.79
N ALA A 196 -19.71 5.66 -9.27
CA ALA A 196 -20.72 6.65 -9.63
C ALA A 196 -20.23 8.07 -9.34
N GLY A 197 -19.69 8.33 -8.13
CA GLY A 197 -19.12 9.64 -7.81
C GLY A 197 -17.96 10.03 -8.72
N VAL A 198 -17.09 9.09 -9.10
CA VAL A 198 -15.99 9.34 -10.02
C VAL A 198 -16.46 9.67 -11.44
N VAL A 199 -17.56 9.07 -11.91
CA VAL A 199 -18.07 9.39 -13.25
C VAL A 199 -18.85 10.70 -13.27
N ASP A 200 -19.52 11.06 -12.17
CA ASP A 200 -20.20 12.35 -12.05
C ASP A 200 -19.21 13.54 -11.99
N ASP A 201 -17.96 13.31 -11.53
CA ASP A 201 -16.90 14.32 -11.50
C ASP A 201 -16.27 14.54 -12.90
N GLU A 202 -16.60 15.66 -13.54
CA GLU A 202 -16.11 15.99 -14.90
C GLU A 202 -14.59 16.21 -14.98
N ASP A 203 -13.97 16.66 -13.88
CA ASP A 203 -12.54 16.98 -13.78
C ASP A 203 -11.65 15.77 -13.46
N PHE A 204 -12.24 14.58 -13.23
CA PHE A 204 -11.47 13.41 -12.85
C PHE A 204 -10.63 12.88 -14.01
N SER A 205 -9.30 12.95 -13.88
CA SER A 205 -8.35 12.28 -14.78
C SER A 205 -7.86 10.99 -14.14
N SER A 206 -8.16 9.85 -14.75
CA SER A 206 -7.74 8.57 -14.19
C SER A 206 -6.26 8.29 -14.44
N MET A 207 -5.56 7.82 -13.42
CA MET A 207 -4.12 7.54 -13.51
C MET A 207 -3.82 6.29 -14.34
N GLU A 208 -4.77 5.35 -14.44
CA GLU A 208 -4.68 4.19 -15.33
C GLU A 208 -4.92 4.55 -16.81
N GLY A 209 -5.23 5.82 -17.12
CA GLY A 209 -5.48 6.29 -18.48
C GLY A 209 -6.81 5.80 -19.06
N LYS A 210 -7.70 5.27 -18.21
CA LYS A 210 -9.05 4.87 -18.63
C LYS A 210 -9.87 6.09 -18.99
N THR A 211 -10.60 5.97 -20.09
CA THR A 211 -11.53 7.01 -20.50
C THR A 211 -12.76 7.00 -19.60
N ARG A 212 -13.44 8.15 -19.48
CA ARG A 212 -14.72 8.25 -18.75
C ARG A 212 -15.74 7.21 -19.22
N HIS A 213 -15.78 6.96 -20.54
CA HIS A 213 -16.60 5.91 -21.13
C HIS A 213 -16.27 4.51 -20.60
N GLN A 214 -14.98 4.18 -20.46
CA GLN A 214 -14.57 2.88 -19.90
C GLN A 214 -14.97 2.74 -18.42
N LEU A 215 -14.84 3.80 -17.62
CA LEU A 215 -15.30 3.79 -16.22
C LEU A 215 -16.81 3.63 -16.11
N TRP A 216 -17.56 4.24 -17.03
CA TRP A 216 -19.00 4.07 -17.12
C TRP A 216 -19.40 2.64 -17.51
N MET A 217 -18.70 2.04 -18.46
CA MET A 217 -18.91 0.64 -18.84
C MET A 217 -18.56 -0.32 -17.70
N ASP A 218 -17.47 -0.05 -16.97
CA ASP A 218 -17.10 -0.80 -15.77
C ASP A 218 -18.18 -0.72 -14.69
N LEU A 219 -18.81 0.45 -14.50
CA LEU A 219 -19.95 0.63 -13.59
C LEU A 219 -21.17 -0.18 -14.04
N CYS A 220 -21.54 -0.11 -15.32
CA CYS A 220 -22.68 -0.86 -15.87
C CYS A 220 -22.47 -2.39 -15.79
N ASP A 221 -21.27 -2.86 -16.10
CA ASP A 221 -20.88 -4.27 -15.97
C ASP A 221 -20.92 -4.74 -14.50
N LEU A 222 -20.52 -3.89 -13.54
CA LEU A 222 -20.56 -4.22 -12.11
C LEU A 222 -22.01 -4.35 -11.62
N VAL A 223 -22.86 -3.42 -12.03
CA VAL A 223 -24.26 -3.31 -11.62
C VAL A 223 -25.13 -4.43 -12.21
N SER A 224 -24.89 -4.80 -13.46
CA SER A 224 -25.58 -5.91 -14.12
C SER A 224 -25.18 -7.27 -13.55
N LYS A 225 -23.91 -7.48 -13.20
CA LYS A 225 -23.43 -8.77 -12.67
C LYS A 225 -23.79 -9.01 -11.20
N HIS A 226 -23.86 -7.97 -10.38
CA HIS A 226 -24.16 -8.08 -8.94
C HIS A 226 -25.38 -7.26 -8.45
N PRO A 227 -26.60 -7.50 -8.98
CA PRO A 227 -27.79 -6.74 -8.59
C PRO A 227 -28.24 -6.92 -7.14
N ALA A 228 -28.03 -8.11 -6.56
CA ALA A 228 -28.57 -8.45 -5.24
C ALA A 228 -27.84 -7.75 -4.09
N ASP A 229 -26.56 -7.45 -4.32
CA ASP A 229 -25.72 -6.76 -3.33
C ASP A 229 -26.03 -5.26 -3.38
N ILE A 230 -26.11 -4.66 -4.58
CA ILE A 230 -26.17 -3.20 -4.78
C ILE A 230 -27.59 -2.66 -4.48
N LYS A 231 -27.78 -2.18 -3.24
CA LYS A 231 -29.06 -1.58 -2.79
C LYS A 231 -29.04 -0.06 -2.67
N SER A 232 -27.85 0.54 -2.62
CA SER A 232 -27.66 1.96 -2.27
C SER A 232 -27.87 2.92 -3.44
N LEU A 233 -27.88 2.43 -4.68
CA LEU A 233 -27.95 3.25 -5.88
C LEU A 233 -29.26 3.02 -6.64
N ASN A 234 -29.84 4.08 -7.18
CA ASN A 234 -30.92 3.98 -8.15
C ASN A 234 -30.31 3.68 -9.53
N ILE A 235 -30.07 2.39 -9.76
CA ILE A 235 -29.43 1.83 -10.95
C ILE A 235 -30.14 2.23 -12.24
N GLU A 236 -31.47 2.25 -12.22
CA GLU A 236 -32.28 2.65 -13.37
C GLU A 236 -32.00 4.10 -13.76
N SER A 237 -31.97 5.01 -12.79
CA SER A 237 -31.67 6.42 -13.07
C SER A 237 -30.26 6.65 -13.62
N ILE A 238 -29.28 5.88 -13.12
CA ILE A 238 -27.89 5.97 -13.56
C ILE A 238 -27.76 5.46 -14.98
N ILE A 239 -28.24 4.26 -15.29
CA ILE A 239 -28.13 3.70 -16.65
C ILE A 239 -28.93 4.54 -17.66
N ARG A 240 -30.12 5.05 -17.29
CA ARG A 240 -30.88 6.00 -18.13
C ARG A 240 -30.12 7.31 -18.38
N SER A 241 -29.37 7.82 -17.40
CA SER A 241 -28.48 8.97 -17.60
C SER A 241 -27.37 8.64 -18.60
N GLY A 242 -26.79 7.44 -18.48
CA GLY A 242 -25.75 6.95 -19.38
C GLY A 242 -26.21 6.82 -20.82
N ILE A 243 -27.41 6.29 -21.05
CA ILE A 243 -28.01 6.18 -22.38
C ILE A 243 -28.19 7.57 -23.04
N ARG A 244 -28.41 8.62 -22.25
CA ARG A 244 -28.53 10.00 -22.77
C ARG A 244 -27.18 10.64 -23.07
N GLN A 245 -26.14 10.31 -22.30
CA GLN A 245 -24.81 10.90 -22.46
C GLN A 245 -23.97 10.17 -23.50
N PHE A 246 -24.10 8.86 -23.64
CA PHE A 246 -23.30 8.03 -24.54
C PHE A 246 -24.13 7.54 -25.71
N THR A 247 -23.78 7.96 -26.92
CA THR A 247 -24.46 7.57 -28.16
C THR A 247 -23.91 6.29 -28.77
N ASP A 248 -22.73 5.83 -28.33
CA ASP A 248 -21.91 4.93 -29.13
C ASP A 248 -22.03 3.44 -28.74
N GLU A 249 -22.77 3.08 -27.68
CA GLU A 249 -23.04 1.69 -27.27
C GLU A 249 -24.40 1.56 -26.54
N VAL A 250 -25.44 2.20 -27.08
CA VAL A 250 -26.76 2.28 -26.43
C VAL A 250 -27.38 0.88 -26.24
N GLY A 251 -27.19 -0.02 -27.20
CA GLY A 251 -27.71 -1.40 -27.12
C GLY A 251 -27.17 -2.17 -25.91
N ARG A 252 -25.86 -2.05 -25.65
CA ARG A 252 -25.21 -2.71 -24.51
C ARG A 252 -25.71 -2.19 -23.17
N LEU A 253 -25.98 -0.90 -23.06
CA LEU A 253 -26.52 -0.30 -21.84
C LEU A 253 -27.94 -0.80 -21.55
N TRP A 254 -28.81 -0.87 -22.56
CA TRP A 254 -30.14 -1.45 -22.42
C TRP A 254 -30.11 -2.93 -22.03
N ILE A 255 -29.21 -3.73 -22.63
CA ILE A 255 -29.01 -5.13 -22.24
C ILE A 255 -28.57 -5.21 -20.78
N SER A 256 -27.61 -4.37 -20.35
CA SER A 256 -27.14 -4.38 -18.95
C SER A 256 -28.24 -4.03 -17.95
N LEU A 257 -29.16 -3.14 -18.32
CA LEU A 257 -30.32 -2.76 -17.52
C LEU A 257 -31.35 -3.90 -17.46
N GLY A 258 -31.66 -4.52 -18.60
CA GLY A 258 -32.54 -5.68 -18.66
C GLY A 258 -32.00 -6.87 -17.85
N ASP A 259 -30.72 -7.21 -18.03
CA ASP A 259 -30.01 -8.25 -17.29
C ASP A 259 -30.07 -8.04 -15.78
N HIS A 260 -29.96 -6.78 -15.33
CA HIS A 260 -30.06 -6.42 -13.92
C HIS A 260 -31.43 -6.81 -13.34
N PHE A 261 -32.54 -6.48 -14.03
CA PHE A 261 -33.88 -6.82 -13.58
C PHE A 261 -34.22 -8.32 -13.72
N ILE A 262 -33.70 -8.98 -14.76
CA ILE A 262 -33.80 -10.44 -14.94
C ILE A 262 -33.17 -11.15 -13.73
N ARG A 263 -31.98 -10.75 -13.33
CA ARG A 263 -31.27 -11.33 -12.18
C ARG A 263 -31.92 -11.03 -10.84
N LEU A 264 -32.64 -9.92 -10.72
CA LEU A 264 -33.50 -9.62 -9.55
C LEU A 264 -34.81 -10.43 -9.56
N GLY A 265 -35.13 -11.15 -10.64
CA GLY A 265 -36.38 -11.90 -10.81
C GLY A 265 -37.59 -11.04 -11.19
N GLN A 266 -37.38 -9.78 -11.58
CA GLN A 266 -38.46 -8.85 -11.98
C GLN A 266 -38.64 -8.86 -13.50
N PHE A 267 -39.16 -9.97 -14.04
CA PHE A 267 -39.27 -10.19 -15.48
C PHE A 267 -40.22 -9.22 -16.20
N GLU A 268 -41.30 -8.79 -15.56
CA GLU A 268 -42.25 -7.83 -16.15
C GLU A 268 -41.56 -6.50 -16.45
N LYS A 269 -40.81 -5.96 -15.48
CA LYS A 269 -40.03 -4.73 -15.67
C LYS A 269 -38.91 -4.90 -16.70
N ALA A 270 -38.26 -6.05 -16.72
CA ALA A 270 -37.24 -6.33 -17.74
C ALA A 270 -37.86 -6.28 -19.15
N ARG A 271 -39.05 -6.85 -19.33
CA ARG A 271 -39.79 -6.79 -20.58
C ARG A 271 -40.15 -5.36 -20.97
N ASP A 272 -40.70 -4.57 -20.05
CA ASP A 272 -41.03 -3.16 -20.30
C ASP A 272 -39.81 -2.37 -20.77
N ILE A 273 -38.65 -2.63 -20.17
CA ILE A 273 -37.36 -2.00 -20.50
C ILE A 273 -36.88 -2.40 -21.89
N TYR A 274 -37.00 -3.67 -22.28
CA TYR A 274 -36.64 -4.11 -23.64
C TYR A 274 -37.62 -3.57 -24.69
N GLU A 275 -38.91 -3.46 -24.39
CA GLU A 275 -39.88 -2.82 -25.26
C GLU A 275 -39.55 -1.32 -25.45
N GLU A 276 -39.20 -0.60 -24.37
CA GLU A 276 -38.71 0.77 -24.42
C GLU A 276 -37.40 0.87 -25.26
N ALA A 277 -36.46 -0.04 -25.05
CA ALA A 277 -35.20 -0.11 -25.79
C ALA A 277 -35.44 -0.27 -27.30
N MET A 278 -36.32 -1.20 -27.71
CA MET A 278 -36.63 -1.42 -29.13
C MET A 278 -37.23 -0.19 -29.82
N THR A 279 -37.96 0.65 -29.08
CA THR A 279 -38.54 1.88 -29.65
C THR A 279 -37.55 3.05 -29.71
N THR A 280 -36.55 3.07 -28.83
CA THR A 280 -35.61 4.19 -28.67
C THR A 280 -34.34 4.04 -29.47
N VAL A 281 -33.94 2.81 -29.80
CA VAL A 281 -32.70 2.52 -30.51
C VAL A 281 -32.80 2.91 -31.99
N SER A 282 -31.83 3.71 -32.44
CA SER A 282 -31.77 4.22 -33.80
C SER A 282 -30.89 3.38 -34.74
N THR A 283 -29.96 2.58 -34.20
CA THR A 283 -29.02 1.80 -35.00
C THR A 283 -29.49 0.35 -35.17
N VAL A 284 -29.28 -0.20 -36.37
CA VAL A 284 -29.63 -1.60 -36.68
C VAL A 284 -28.78 -2.58 -35.86
N HIS A 285 -27.53 -2.21 -35.55
CA HIS A 285 -26.64 -3.03 -34.75
C HIS A 285 -27.12 -3.17 -33.30
N ASP A 286 -27.42 -2.05 -32.63
CA ASP A 286 -27.95 -2.06 -31.27
C ASP A 286 -29.31 -2.79 -31.22
N PHE A 287 -30.15 -2.63 -32.24
CA PHE A 287 -31.41 -3.35 -32.36
C PHE A 287 -31.19 -4.86 -32.42
N SER A 288 -30.25 -5.33 -33.25
CA SER A 288 -29.92 -6.76 -33.34
C SER A 288 -29.40 -7.32 -32.01
N LEU A 289 -28.57 -6.55 -31.28
CA LEU A 289 -28.04 -6.96 -29.99
C LEU A 289 -29.15 -7.11 -28.94
N ILE A 290 -30.08 -6.16 -28.87
CA ILE A 290 -31.21 -6.20 -27.92
C ILE A 290 -32.19 -7.32 -28.28
N PHE A 291 -32.41 -7.57 -29.57
CA PHE A 291 -33.33 -8.62 -30.01
C PHE A 291 -32.80 -10.04 -29.76
N GLU A 292 -31.48 -10.22 -29.77
CA GLU A 292 -30.84 -11.51 -29.48
C GLU A 292 -30.68 -11.82 -27.98
N ALA A 293 -30.73 -10.80 -27.12
CA ALA A 293 -30.58 -10.92 -25.67
C ALA A 293 -31.86 -11.41 -24.96
#